data_AF-A0A3M8DDK6-F1
#
_entry.id   AF-A0A3M8DDK6-F1
#
_cell.length_a   1.000
_cell.length_b   1.000
_cell.length_c   1.000
_cell.angle_alpha   90.00
_cell.angle_beta   90.00
_cell.angle_gamma   90.00
#
_symmetry.space_group_name_H-M   'P 1'
#
loop_
_entity.id
_entity.type
_entity.pdbx_description
1 polymer ?
#
loop_
_entity_poly.entity_id
_entity_poly.type
_entity_poly.pdbx_seq_one_letter_code
_entity_poly.pdbx_strand_id
1 'polypeptide(L)'
;MLIHCLEERPYEACGLLSGRMGRVETIWRMVNVDRSPVSFYMDPEQIRTVFQAIQERGEQLAGVYHSHPTAPPIPSKEDIAYATYPEAAYLIVSLANKQPTVGSYRIIDQRAIPIPVTFFA
;
A
#
# COMPACT_ATOMS: atom_id res chain seq x y z
N MET A 1 4.84 4.22 -7.33
CA MET A 1 4.08 4.47 -6.08
C MET A 1 3.90 5.96 -5.85
N LEU A 2 4.95 6.74 -5.54
CA LEU A 2 4.81 8.17 -5.18
C LEU A 2 4.02 9.01 -6.19
N ILE A 3 4.25 8.82 -7.49
CA ILE A 3 3.48 9.50 -8.55
C ILE A 3 1.99 9.21 -8.44
N HIS A 4 1.60 7.95 -8.23
CA HIS A 4 0.19 7.56 -8.04
C HIS A 4 -0.43 8.28 -6.83
N CYS A 5 0.29 8.31 -5.70
CA CYS A 5 -0.16 9.01 -4.50
C CYS A 5 -0.36 10.52 -4.74
N LEU A 6 0.51 11.14 -5.54
CA LEU A 6 0.39 12.57 -5.88
C LEU A 6 -0.80 12.84 -6.81
N GLU A 7 -1.07 11.94 -7.76
CA GLU A 7 -2.15 12.04 -8.75
C GLU A 7 -3.55 11.88 -8.12
N GLU A 8 -3.70 11.05 -7.09
CA GLU A 8 -4.99 10.76 -6.46
C GLU A 8 -5.47 11.82 -5.45
N ARG A 9 -4.67 12.86 -5.17
CA ARG A 9 -5.10 13.95 -4.27
C ARG A 9 -6.44 14.54 -4.73
N PRO A 10 -7.36 14.85 -3.79
CA PRO A 10 -7.18 14.87 -2.35
C PRO A 10 -7.45 13.52 -1.65
N TYR A 11 -7.71 12.45 -2.39
CA TYR A 11 -8.05 11.13 -1.85
C TYR A 11 -6.81 10.31 -1.52
N GLU A 12 -6.98 9.28 -0.70
CA GLU A 12 -5.96 8.26 -0.54
C GLU A 12 -5.82 7.45 -1.83
N ALA A 13 -4.62 7.39 -2.39
CA ALA A 13 -4.25 6.35 -3.34
C ALA A 13 -4.07 5.02 -2.60
N CYS A 14 -4.33 3.91 -3.29
CA CYS A 14 -4.03 2.59 -2.76
C CYS A 14 -3.51 1.63 -3.85
N GLY A 15 -2.80 0.59 -3.47
CA GLY A 15 -2.40 -0.44 -4.42
C GLY A 15 -1.68 -1.64 -3.82
N LEU A 16 -1.38 -2.60 -4.69
CA LEU A 16 -0.66 -3.82 -4.35
C LEU A 16 0.75 -3.78 -4.95
N LEU A 17 1.68 -4.43 -4.26
CA LEU A 17 3.06 -4.61 -4.68
C LEU A 17 3.32 -6.10 -4.80
N SER A 18 3.92 -6.52 -5.89
CA SER A 18 4.33 -7.92 -6.08
C SER A 18 5.77 -8.03 -6.55
N GLY A 19 6.34 -9.21 -6.35
CA GLY A 19 7.67 -9.52 -6.86
C GLY A 19 8.15 -10.87 -6.36
N ARG A 20 9.47 -11.04 -6.25
CA ARG A 20 10.10 -12.34 -5.98
C ARG A 20 11.21 -12.18 -4.97
N MET A 21 11.39 -13.20 -4.12
CA MET A 21 12.48 -13.28 -3.15
C MET A 21 12.65 -12.00 -2.30
N GLY A 22 11.53 -11.43 -1.84
CA GLY A 22 11.52 -10.22 -1.01
C GLY A 22 11.80 -8.91 -1.76
N ARG A 23 11.94 -8.93 -3.09
CA ARG A 23 12.09 -7.74 -3.94
C ARG A 23 10.78 -7.43 -4.66
N VAL A 24 10.31 -6.19 -4.52
CA VAL A 24 9.19 -5.68 -5.32
C VAL A 24 9.64 -5.46 -6.77
N GLU A 25 8.86 -5.98 -7.71
CA GLU A 25 9.12 -5.88 -9.16
C GLU A 25 7.99 -5.18 -9.89
N THR A 26 6.76 -5.28 -9.39
CA THR A 26 5.57 -4.71 -10.02
C THR A 26 4.74 -3.90 -9.01
N ILE A 27 4.23 -2.75 -9.46
CA ILE A 27 3.29 -1.92 -8.71
C ILE A 27 1.93 -1.97 -9.42
N TRP A 28 0.92 -2.45 -8.72
CA TRP A 28 -0.46 -2.47 -9.18
C TRP A 28 -1.20 -1.29 -8.56
N ARG A 29 -1.51 -0.27 -9.37
CA ARG A 29 -2.34 0.86 -8.92
C ARG A 29 -3.78 0.37 -8.81
N MET A 30 -4.40 0.59 -7.65
CA MET A 30 -5.78 0.20 -7.37
C MET A 30 -6.64 1.45 -7.25
N VAL A 31 -7.93 1.31 -7.55
CA VAL A 31 -8.89 2.39 -7.35
C VAL A 31 -9.32 2.39 -5.89
N ASN A 32 -9.24 3.54 -5.24
CA ASN A 32 -9.93 3.75 -3.96
C ASN A 32 -11.42 3.99 -4.21
N VAL A 33 -12.25 2.97 -3.98
CA VAL A 33 -13.69 3.02 -4.20
C VAL A 33 -14.38 4.02 -3.27
N ASP A 34 -13.85 4.23 -2.06
CA ASP A 34 -14.41 5.18 -1.10
C ASP A 34 -14.26 6.64 -1.57
N ARG A 35 -13.27 6.91 -2.44
CA ARG A 35 -12.85 8.28 -2.80
C ARG A 35 -12.76 9.17 -1.56
N SER A 36 -12.02 8.67 -0.56
CA SER A 36 -11.92 9.27 0.77
C SER A 36 -10.49 9.79 1.00
N PRO A 37 -10.32 10.92 1.71
CA PRO A 37 -9.00 11.43 2.08
C PRO A 37 -8.40 10.75 3.32
N VAL A 38 -9.15 9.86 3.99
CA VAL A 38 -8.78 9.25 5.29
C VAL A 38 -9.06 7.74 5.35
N SER A 39 -9.49 7.15 4.24
CA SER A 39 -9.72 5.72 4.12
C SER A 39 -9.53 5.27 2.67
N PHE A 40 -9.24 4.00 2.50
CA PHE A 40 -9.31 3.35 1.20
C PHE A 40 -10.06 2.02 1.26
N TYR A 41 -10.75 1.72 0.18
CA TYR A 41 -11.32 0.40 -0.08
C TYR A 41 -11.02 0.00 -1.52
N MET A 42 -10.43 -1.18 -1.70
CA MET A 42 -10.13 -1.73 -3.02
C MET A 42 -11.28 -2.64 -3.46
N ASP A 43 -11.73 -2.48 -4.71
CA ASP A 43 -12.74 -3.36 -5.31
C ASP A 43 -12.26 -4.83 -5.32
N PRO A 44 -13.00 -5.78 -4.70
CA PRO A 44 -12.67 -7.20 -4.72
C PRO A 44 -12.45 -7.79 -6.12
N GLU A 45 -13.17 -7.33 -7.15
CA GLU A 45 -12.98 -7.82 -8.52
C GLU A 45 -11.67 -7.32 -9.12
N GLN A 46 -11.27 -6.08 -8.80
CA GLN A 46 -9.97 -5.55 -9.18
C GLN A 46 -8.86 -6.33 -8.46
N ILE A 47 -9.04 -6.64 -7.16
CA ILE A 47 -8.09 -7.45 -6.39
C ILE A 47 -7.93 -8.81 -7.07
N ARG A 48 -9.03 -9.50 -7.37
CA ARG A 48 -9.01 -10.82 -8.05
C ARG A 48 -8.24 -10.77 -9.37
N THR A 49 -8.48 -9.73 -10.17
CA THR A 49 -7.80 -9.53 -11.45
C THR A 49 -6.29 -9.32 -11.27
N VAL A 50 -5.90 -8.52 -10.27
CA VAL A 50 -4.47 -8.30 -9.96
C VAL A 50 -3.80 -9.58 -9.44
N PHE A 51 -4.45 -10.35 -8.56
CA PHE A 51 -3.90 -11.61 -8.08
C PHE A 51 -3.70 -12.65 -9.20
N GLN A 52 -4.61 -12.70 -10.17
CA GLN A 52 -4.42 -13.51 -11.37
C GLN A 52 -3.17 -13.06 -12.15
N ALA A 53 -3.02 -11.76 -12.37
CA ALA A 53 -1.85 -11.22 -13.08
C ALA A 53 -0.53 -11.43 -12.32
N ILE A 54 -0.55 -11.35 -10.98
CA ILE A 54 0.60 -11.70 -10.11
C ILE A 54 1.00 -13.15 -10.34
N GLN A 55 0.03 -14.08 -10.36
CA GLN A 55 0.28 -15.50 -10.60
C GLN A 55 0.81 -15.77 -12.01
N GLU A 56 0.22 -15.17 -13.04
CA GLU A 56 0.66 -15.32 -14.43
C GLU A 56 2.10 -14.83 -14.64
N ARG A 57 2.52 -13.83 -13.85
CA ARG A 57 3.90 -13.33 -13.83
C ARG A 57 4.81 -14.18 -12.95
N GLY A 58 4.32 -15.17 -12.21
CA GLY A 58 5.14 -15.92 -11.25
C GLY A 58 5.74 -15.03 -10.16
N GLU A 59 5.00 -13.99 -9.76
CA GLU A 59 5.33 -13.11 -8.64
C GLU A 59 4.49 -13.52 -7.42
N GLN A 60 4.82 -12.98 -6.25
CA GLN A 60 4.04 -13.11 -5.01
C GLN A 60 3.68 -11.72 -4.48
N LEU A 61 2.59 -11.63 -3.71
CA LEU A 61 2.27 -10.39 -3.00
C LEU A 61 3.41 -10.06 -2.04
N ALA A 62 4.04 -8.90 -2.25
CA ALA A 62 5.14 -8.39 -1.44
C ALA A 62 4.69 -7.28 -0.50
N GLY A 63 3.63 -6.55 -0.87
CA GLY A 63 3.14 -5.44 -0.06
C GLY A 63 1.81 -4.87 -0.49
N VAL A 64 1.25 -4.06 0.40
CA VAL A 64 0.12 -3.17 0.16
C VAL A 64 0.64 -1.76 0.39
N TYR A 65 0.23 -0.80 -0.43
CA TYR A 65 0.50 0.60 -0.13
C TYR A 65 -0.76 1.43 -0.18
N HIS A 66 -0.77 2.48 0.63
CA HIS A 66 -1.71 3.58 0.50
C HIS A 66 -1.03 4.90 0.82
N SER A 67 -1.74 6.01 0.61
CA SER A 67 -1.24 7.33 0.94
C SER A 67 -2.10 8.02 1.97
N HIS A 68 -1.45 8.71 2.90
CA HIS A 68 -2.08 9.70 3.75
C HIS A 68 -1.89 11.10 3.13
N PRO A 69 -2.96 11.76 2.64
CA PRO A 69 -2.87 13.07 2.01
C PRO A 69 -2.32 14.16 2.94
N THR A 70 -2.72 14.11 4.22
CA THR A 70 -2.43 15.14 5.23
C THR A 70 -1.86 14.60 6.54
N ALA A 71 -1.85 13.27 6.73
CA ALA A 71 -1.38 12.62 7.96
C ALA A 71 0.05 12.05 7.82
N PRO A 72 0.78 11.83 8.93
CA PRO A 72 2.09 11.20 8.92
C PRO A 72 2.02 9.73 8.42
N PRO A 73 3.16 9.12 8.04
CA PRO A 73 3.17 7.77 7.49
C PRO A 73 3.17 6.72 8.62
N ILE A 74 2.13 6.77 9.46
CA ILE A 74 1.91 5.91 10.61
C ILE A 74 0.53 5.28 10.46
N PRO A 75 0.38 3.94 10.60
CA PRO A 75 -0.91 3.28 10.42
C PRO A 75 -1.97 3.84 11.37
N SER A 76 -3.13 4.15 10.84
CA SER A 76 -4.33 4.47 11.61
C SER A 76 -4.86 3.23 12.35
N LYS A 77 -5.88 3.40 13.19
CA LYS A 77 -6.54 2.26 13.84
C LYS A 77 -7.25 1.39 12.81
N GLU A 78 -7.86 2.03 11.82
CA GLU A 78 -8.55 1.42 10.70
C GLU A 78 -7.58 0.64 9.81
N ASP A 79 -6.41 1.20 9.49
CA ASP A 79 -5.36 0.50 8.73
C ASP A 79 -4.96 -0.82 9.42
N ILE A 80 -4.80 -0.77 10.74
CA ILE A 80 -4.43 -1.95 11.54
C ILE A 80 -5.57 -2.96 11.60
N ALA A 81 -6.81 -2.50 11.77
CA ALA A 81 -7.98 -3.35 11.90
C ALA A 81 -8.34 -4.08 10.59
N TYR A 82 -8.11 -3.45 9.44
CA TYR A 82 -8.46 -3.99 8.13
C TYR A 82 -7.28 -4.61 7.36
N ALA A 83 -6.10 -4.72 7.99
CA ALA A 83 -4.96 -5.40 7.41
C ALA A 83 -5.19 -6.93 7.32
N THR A 84 -5.29 -7.46 6.10
CA THR A 84 -5.62 -8.88 5.83
C THR A 84 -4.46 -9.74 5.36
N TYR A 85 -3.28 -9.18 5.11
CA TYR A 85 -2.11 -9.88 4.54
C TYR A 85 -0.92 -9.83 5.51
N PRO A 86 -0.83 -10.73 6.50
CA PRO A 86 0.15 -10.64 7.59
C PRO A 86 1.62 -10.73 7.13
N GLU A 87 1.87 -11.38 6.00
CA GLU A 87 3.21 -11.52 5.42
C GLU A 87 3.63 -10.33 4.55
N ALA A 88 2.69 -9.46 4.18
CA ALA A 88 2.92 -8.33 3.30
C ALA A 88 3.55 -7.14 4.05
N ALA A 89 4.36 -6.36 3.34
CA ALA A 89 4.77 -5.04 3.80
C ALA A 89 3.65 -4.02 3.56
N TYR A 90 3.23 -3.29 4.58
CA TYR A 90 2.31 -2.17 4.49
C TYR A 90 3.09 -0.86 4.40
N LEU A 91 3.07 -0.24 3.23
CA LEU A 91 3.74 1.02 2.96
C LEU A 91 2.76 2.19 2.99
N ILE A 92 3.03 3.18 3.83
CA ILE A 92 2.19 4.38 3.94
C ILE A 92 2.98 5.56 3.41
N VAL A 93 2.48 6.16 2.33
CA VAL A 93 3.05 7.37 1.74
C VAL A 93 2.39 8.59 2.36
N SER A 94 3.10 9.30 3.21
CA SER A 94 2.63 10.59 3.71
C SER A 94 2.95 11.71 2.73
N LEU A 95 1.91 12.46 2.38
CA LEU A 95 1.95 13.63 1.51
C LEU A 95 1.75 14.95 2.27
N ALA A 96 1.79 14.89 3.61
CA ALA A 96 1.55 16.02 4.51
C ALA A 96 2.60 17.14 4.37
N ASN A 97 3.81 16.78 3.92
CA ASN A 97 4.92 17.70 3.72
C ASN A 97 5.25 17.87 2.24
N LYS A 98 6.05 18.91 1.91
CA LYS A 98 6.49 19.18 0.54
C LYS A 98 7.20 17.98 -0.11
N GLN A 99 7.99 17.25 0.69
CA GLN A 99 8.63 16.00 0.26
C GLN A 99 7.83 14.82 0.83
N PRO A 100 7.35 13.90 -0.03
CA PRO A 100 6.72 12.67 0.43
C PRO A 100 7.65 11.86 1.32
N THR A 101 7.09 11.26 2.38
CA THR A 101 7.80 10.32 3.25
C THR A 101 7.09 8.98 3.27
N VAL A 102 7.82 7.89 3.49
CA VAL A 102 7.26 6.54 3.49
C VAL A 102 7.55 5.87 4.81
N GLY A 103 6.50 5.33 5.41
CA GLY A 103 6.57 4.44 6.57
C GLY A 103 6.28 3.02 6.13
N SER A 104 6.93 2.05 6.77
CA SER A 104 6.89 0.65 6.35
C SER A 104 6.67 -0.24 7.54
N TYR A 105 5.62 -1.06 7.49
CA TYR A 105 5.16 -1.84 8.63
C TYR A 105 4.83 -3.27 8.21
N ARG A 106 5.00 -4.21 9.13
CA ARG A 106 4.28 -5.48 9.11
C ARG A 106 3.11 -5.35 10.07
N ILE A 107 1.91 -5.69 9.61
CA ILE A 107 0.71 -5.66 10.45
C ILE A 107 0.26 -7.09 10.70
N ILE A 108 0.39 -7.54 11.94
CA ILE A 108 0.04 -8.89 12.38
C ILE A 108 -0.57 -8.81 13.77
N ASP A 109 -1.61 -9.61 14.03
CA ASP A 109 -2.32 -9.65 15.32
C ASP A 109 -2.74 -8.26 15.84
N GLN A 110 -3.26 -7.42 14.94
CA GLN A 110 -3.65 -6.03 15.22
C GLN A 110 -2.51 -5.15 15.78
N ARG A 111 -1.26 -5.43 15.39
CA ARG A 111 -0.09 -4.64 15.76
C ARG A 111 0.71 -4.27 14.52
N ALA A 112 1.04 -2.98 14.42
CA ALA A 112 1.97 -2.48 13.42
C ALA A 112 3.41 -2.52 13.96
N ILE A 113 4.26 -3.31 13.31
CA ILE A 113 5.69 -3.43 13.64
C ILE A 113 6.47 -2.76 12.51
N PRO A 114 7.25 -1.69 12.78
CA PRO A 114 8.10 -1.09 11.75
C PRO A 114 9.08 -2.11 11.17
N ILE A 115 9.22 -2.13 9.85
CA ILE A 115 10.15 -3.01 9.14
C ILE A 115 11.09 -2.20 8.25
N PRO A 116 12.36 -2.60 8.12
CA PRO A 116 13.27 -1.96 7.18
C PRO A 116 12.85 -2.31 5.74
N VAL A 117 12.85 -1.31 4.87
CA VAL A 117 12.74 -1.48 3.42
C VAL A 117 13.79 -0.63 2.74
N THR A 118 14.37 -1.16 1.67
CA THR A 118 15.36 -0.45 0.86
C THR A 118 14.70 -0.02 -0.44
N PHE A 119 14.74 1.28 -0.72
CA PHE A 119 14.32 1.82 -2.01
C PHE A 119 15.52 1.86 -2.94
N PHE A 120 15.36 1.28 -4.13
CA PHE A 120 16.34 1.35 -5.20
C PHE A 120 15.97 2.53 -6.11
N ALA A 121 16.97 3.29 -6.55
CA ALA A 121 16.83 4.40 -7.50
C ALA A 121 16.88 3.90 -8.94
#